data_AF-C7E0Q8-F1
#
_entry.id   AF-C7E0Q8-F1
#
_cell.length_a   1.000
_cell.length_b   1.000
_cell.length_c   1.000
_cell.angle_alpha   90.00
_cell.angle_beta   90.00
_cell.angle_gamma   90.00
#
_symmetry.space_group_name_H-M   'P 1'
#
loop_
_entity.id
_entity.type
_entity.pdbx_description
1 polymer ?
#
loop_
_entity_poly.entity_id
_entity_poly.type
_entity_poly.pdbx_seq_one_letter_code
_entity_poly.pdbx_strand_id
1 'polypeptide(L)'
;FPRDKVDAFALRSQQLWKKANDEGVFKNEITPFKLKVKGKEVDFAVDEHPRPQTTAEGLAKLPALFKKNGCVTAGTASGICDGAAAVILASEEAVKAHNLTPLARLVAYSTVGVPPEIMGFGPVPAIENVLKVAGLSKGDIDLYEINEAFGVQTLACI
;
A
#
# COMPACT_ATOMS: atom_id res chain seq x y z
N PHE A 1 -16.99 -0.82 10.52
CA PHE A 1 -16.13 -0.47 11.65
C PHE A 1 -16.50 0.90 12.22
N PRO A 2 -16.36 1.10 13.54
CA PRO A 2 -16.43 2.43 14.17
C PRO A 2 -15.42 3.42 13.57
N ARG A 3 -15.79 4.70 13.52
CA ARG A 3 -14.98 5.76 12.86
C ARG A 3 -13.60 5.94 13.51
N ASP A 4 -13.55 5.96 14.83
CA ASP A 4 -12.34 6.05 15.64
C ASP A 4 -11.32 4.95 15.31
N LYS A 5 -11.77 3.71 15.07
CA LYS A 5 -10.89 2.62 14.64
C LYS A 5 -10.29 2.87 13.26
N VAL A 6 -11.09 3.40 12.33
CA VAL A 6 -10.65 3.70 10.96
C VAL A 6 -9.66 4.87 10.96
N ASP A 7 -9.92 5.91 11.77
CA ASP A 7 -9.00 7.04 11.95
C ASP A 7 -7.69 6.61 12.61
N ALA A 8 -7.74 5.76 13.65
CA ALA A 8 -6.55 5.23 14.30
C ALA A 8 -5.67 4.41 13.35
N PHE A 9 -6.29 3.63 12.45
CA PHE A 9 -5.58 2.92 11.40
C PHE A 9 -4.85 3.90 10.45
N ALA A 10 -5.56 4.92 9.95
CA ALA A 10 -4.96 5.92 9.07
C ALA A 10 -3.82 6.71 9.74
N LEU A 11 -3.99 7.07 11.01
CA LEU A 11 -2.94 7.72 11.80
C LEU A 11 -1.69 6.83 11.91
N ARG A 12 -1.88 5.55 12.21
CA ARG A 12 -0.78 4.57 12.26
C ARG A 12 -0.06 4.47 10.92
N SER A 13 -0.79 4.43 9.80
CA SER A 13 -0.21 4.39 8.45
C SER A 13 0.68 5.61 8.18
N GLN A 14 0.20 6.82 8.49
CA GLN A 14 1.01 8.06 8.37
C GLN A 14 2.26 8.06 9.25
N GLN A 15 2.17 7.54 10.47
CA GLN A 15 3.30 7.44 11.40
C GLN A 15 4.34 6.42 10.93
N LEU A 16 3.90 5.26 10.41
CA LEU A 16 4.79 4.25 9.85
C LEU A 16 5.51 4.74 8.61
N TRP A 17 4.79 5.40 7.69
CA TRP A 17 5.43 6.02 6.53
C TRP A 17 6.49 7.04 6.97
N LYS A 18 6.17 7.92 7.93
CA LYS A 18 7.13 8.90 8.44
C LYS A 18 8.41 8.22 8.93
N LYS A 19 8.25 7.19 9.78
CA LYS A 19 9.37 6.44 10.34
C LYS A 19 10.21 5.81 9.23
N ALA A 20 9.59 5.11 8.27
CA ALA A 20 10.28 4.47 7.16
C ALA A 20 11.01 5.48 6.27
N ASN A 21 10.40 6.64 6.01
CA ASN A 21 11.02 7.71 5.24
C ASN A 21 12.23 8.32 5.97
N ASP A 22 12.11 8.60 7.28
CA ASP A 22 13.21 9.12 8.10
C ASP A 22 14.38 8.11 8.18
N GLU A 23 14.07 6.81 8.25
CA GLU A 23 15.04 5.71 8.23
C GLU A 23 15.62 5.45 6.82
N GLY A 24 15.08 6.11 5.79
CA GLY A 24 15.55 6.00 4.40
C GLY A 24 15.21 4.67 3.72
N VAL A 25 14.18 3.95 4.19
CA VAL A 25 13.75 2.65 3.67
C VAL A 25 13.47 2.73 2.16
N PHE A 26 12.80 3.79 1.71
CA PHE A 26 12.39 3.97 0.31
C PHE A 26 13.52 4.38 -0.65
N LYS A 27 14.72 4.71 -0.13
CA LYS A 27 15.82 5.22 -0.97
C LYS A 27 16.34 4.20 -1.99
N ASN A 28 16.15 2.91 -1.71
CA ASN A 28 16.61 1.84 -2.59
C ASN A 28 15.61 1.49 -3.69
N GLU A 29 14.35 1.92 -3.56
CA GLU A 29 13.26 1.60 -4.48
C GLU A 29 12.76 2.81 -5.28
N ILE A 30 12.92 4.03 -4.77
CA ILE A 30 12.61 5.26 -5.51
C ILE A 30 13.78 5.64 -6.41
N THR A 31 13.53 5.71 -7.72
CA THR A 31 14.46 6.33 -8.68
C THR A 31 14.17 7.84 -8.79
N PRO A 32 15.09 8.72 -8.37
CA PRO A 32 14.89 10.16 -8.45
C PRO A 32 14.75 10.62 -9.91
N PHE A 33 13.84 11.57 -10.16
CA PHE A 33 13.72 12.20 -11.47
C PHE A 33 13.48 13.71 -11.36
N LYS A 34 13.83 14.44 -12.41
CA LYS A 34 13.67 15.90 -12.46
C LYS A 34 12.29 16.28 -12.97
N LEU A 35 11.61 17.14 -12.24
CA LEU A 35 10.35 17.77 -12.62
C LEU A 35 10.56 19.26 -12.93
N LYS A 36 9.84 19.78 -13.93
CA LYS A 36 9.73 21.23 -14.14
C LYS A 36 8.48 21.77 -13.48
N VAL A 37 8.63 22.50 -12.38
CA VAL A 37 7.54 23.17 -11.67
C VAL A 37 7.69 24.67 -11.87
N LYS A 38 6.71 25.30 -12.54
CA LYS A 38 6.72 26.75 -12.82
C LYS A 38 8.04 27.25 -13.44
N GLY A 39 8.62 26.45 -14.35
CA GLY A 39 9.87 26.77 -15.05
C GLY A 39 11.15 26.49 -14.26
N LYS A 40 11.07 26.00 -13.02
CA LYS A 40 12.24 25.56 -12.23
C LYS A 40 12.34 24.05 -12.21
N GLU A 41 13.56 23.52 -12.34
CA GLU A 41 13.81 22.09 -12.13
C GLU A 41 13.84 21.79 -10.63
N VAL A 42 13.11 20.75 -10.22
CA VAL A 42 13.02 20.24 -8.86
C VAL A 42 13.27 18.74 -8.91
N ASP A 43 14.08 18.22 -7.99
CA ASP A 43 14.29 16.79 -7.84
C ASP A 43 13.09 16.16 -7.11
N PHE A 44 12.46 15.18 -7.75
CA PHE A 44 11.41 14.36 -7.15
C PHE A 44 12.03 13.03 -6.72
N ALA A 45 12.18 12.86 -5.40
CA ALA A 45 12.87 11.72 -4.80
C ALA A 45 12.18 11.21 -3.52
N VAL A 46 11.05 11.82 -3.12
CA VAL A 46 10.32 11.51 -1.89
C VAL A 46 8.83 11.60 -2.19
N ASP A 47 8.04 10.67 -1.67
CA ASP A 47 6.58 10.69 -1.84
C ASP A 47 5.98 12.00 -1.30
N GLU A 48 5.10 12.62 -2.09
CA GLU A 48 4.48 13.91 -1.74
C GLU A 48 3.10 13.77 -1.07
N HIS A 49 2.46 12.61 -1.21
CA HIS A 49 1.13 12.37 -0.68
C HIS A 49 1.08 12.30 0.86
N PRO A 50 2.03 11.63 1.53
CA PRO A 50 2.02 11.49 2.99
C PRO A 50 1.94 12.83 3.73
N ARG A 51 1.29 12.79 4.88
CA ARG A 51 1.02 13.92 5.79
C ARG A 51 1.49 13.52 7.19
N PRO A 52 2.80 13.44 7.44
CA PRO A 52 3.36 12.94 8.71
C PRO A 52 2.97 13.77 9.94
N GLN A 53 2.46 14.99 9.73
CA GLN A 53 1.91 15.88 10.76
C GLN A 53 0.45 15.55 11.14
N THR A 54 -0.13 14.48 10.60
CA THR A 54 -1.52 14.06 10.90
C THR A 54 -1.70 13.83 12.40
N THR A 55 -2.80 14.32 12.96
CA THR A 55 -3.18 14.10 14.38
C THR A 55 -4.54 13.43 14.48
N ALA A 56 -4.81 12.76 15.60
CA ALA A 56 -6.10 12.15 15.88
C ALA A 56 -7.24 13.18 15.86
N GLU A 57 -7.02 14.37 16.43
CA GLU A 57 -7.98 15.47 16.45
C GLU A 57 -8.23 16.02 15.05
N GLY A 58 -7.20 16.04 14.21
CA GLY A 58 -7.30 16.45 12.81
C GLY A 58 -8.19 15.50 12.02
N LEU A 59 -7.95 14.19 12.15
CA LEU A 59 -8.75 13.15 11.50
C LEU A 59 -10.21 13.19 11.94
N ALA A 60 -10.46 13.28 13.25
CA ALA A 60 -11.82 13.28 13.80
C ALA A 60 -12.70 14.44 13.30
N LYS A 61 -12.09 15.56 12.88
CA LYS A 61 -12.78 16.74 12.33
C LYS A 61 -13.12 16.60 10.85
N LEU A 62 -12.56 15.62 10.14
CA LEU A 62 -12.79 15.47 8.70
C LEU A 62 -14.23 15.00 8.41
N PRO A 63 -14.90 15.62 7.42
CA PRO A 63 -16.24 15.22 7.01
C PRO A 63 -16.21 13.87 6.29
N ALA A 64 -17.30 13.11 6.42
CA ALA A 64 -17.50 11.88 5.66
C ALA A 64 -17.70 12.17 4.16
N LEU A 65 -17.07 11.36 3.29
CA LEU A 65 -17.08 11.58 1.83
C LEU A 65 -18.33 11.02 1.14
N PHE A 66 -18.73 9.79 1.47
CA PHE A 66 -19.70 9.04 0.64
C PHE A 66 -21.10 8.93 1.26
N LYS A 67 -21.19 8.95 2.58
CA LYS A 67 -22.45 8.77 3.31
C LYS A 67 -22.49 9.70 4.51
N LYS A 68 -23.64 10.31 4.77
CA LYS A 68 -23.87 11.06 6.01
C LYS A 68 -23.58 10.16 7.22
N ASN A 69 -22.75 10.65 8.13
CA ASN A 69 -22.26 9.90 9.30
C ASN A 69 -21.50 8.60 8.95
N GLY A 70 -20.91 8.52 7.74
CA GLY A 70 -20.03 7.43 7.34
C GLY A 70 -18.66 7.49 8.03
N CYS A 71 -17.92 6.38 7.97
CA CYS A 71 -16.58 6.30 8.56
C CYS A 71 -15.45 6.68 7.59
N VAL A 72 -15.74 6.85 6.29
CA VAL A 72 -14.73 7.13 5.27
C VAL A 72 -14.61 8.63 5.05
N THR A 73 -13.41 9.15 5.21
CA THR A 73 -13.02 10.55 4.97
C THR A 73 -11.81 10.65 4.06
N ALA A 74 -11.44 11.88 3.68
CA ALA A 74 -10.20 12.12 2.96
C ALA A 74 -8.93 11.69 3.74
N GLY A 75 -9.00 11.62 5.07
CA GLY A 75 -7.87 11.17 5.89
C GLY A 75 -7.78 9.65 6.02
N THR A 76 -8.84 8.91 5.64
CA THR A 76 -8.92 7.45 5.79
C THR A 76 -9.08 6.73 4.45
N ALA A 77 -8.98 7.46 3.35
CA ALA A 77 -9.00 6.96 1.98
C ALA A 77 -7.63 7.26 1.36
N SER A 78 -7.18 6.41 0.45
CA SER A 78 -5.97 6.70 -0.32
C SER A 78 -6.18 7.94 -1.20
N GLY A 79 -5.10 8.67 -1.45
CA GLY A 79 -5.10 9.76 -2.41
C GLY A 79 -5.31 9.31 -3.86
N ILE A 80 -5.53 10.31 -4.70
CA ILE A 80 -5.31 10.19 -6.14
C ILE A 80 -3.85 10.63 -6.35
N CYS A 81 -3.02 9.71 -6.82
CA CYS A 81 -1.59 9.91 -6.96
C CYS A 81 -1.12 9.51 -8.37
N ASP A 82 -0.05 10.14 -8.83
CA ASP A 82 0.62 9.81 -10.07
C ASP A 82 1.95 9.10 -9.76
N GLY A 83 2.24 8.02 -10.49
CA GLY A 83 3.47 7.25 -10.31
C GLY A 83 3.60 6.10 -11.29
N ALA A 84 4.81 5.57 -11.40
CA ALA A 84 5.12 4.37 -12.18
C ALA A 84 6.06 3.47 -11.39
N ALA A 85 5.89 2.15 -11.53
CA ALA A 85 6.77 1.15 -10.97
C ALA A 85 7.08 0.10 -12.04
N ALA A 86 8.27 -0.49 -11.99
CA ALA A 86 8.69 -1.54 -12.90
C ALA A 86 9.50 -2.60 -12.15
N VAL A 87 9.32 -3.85 -12.55
CA VAL A 87 10.10 -5.00 -12.07
C VAL A 87 10.57 -5.83 -13.26
N ILE A 88 11.76 -6.40 -13.16
CA ILE A 88 12.27 -7.36 -14.14
C ILE A 88 11.94 -8.76 -13.63
N LEU A 89 11.15 -9.50 -14.40
CA LEU A 89 10.89 -10.92 -14.17
C LEU A 89 11.77 -11.76 -15.10
N ALA A 90 12.47 -12.74 -14.53
CA ALA A 90 13.36 -13.63 -15.28
C ALA A 90 13.17 -15.07 -14.81
N SER A 91 13.28 -16.02 -15.75
CA SER A 91 13.34 -17.45 -15.43
C SER A 91 14.69 -17.81 -14.81
N GLU A 92 14.80 -18.97 -14.17
CA GLU A 92 16.07 -19.44 -13.61
C GLU A 92 17.14 -19.61 -14.69
N GLU A 93 16.76 -20.03 -15.90
CA GLU A 93 17.68 -20.14 -17.03
C GLU A 93 18.22 -18.77 -17.43
N ALA A 94 17.36 -17.76 -17.53
CA ALA A 94 17.76 -16.40 -17.87
C ALA A 94 18.66 -15.78 -16.78
N VAL A 95 18.36 -16.03 -15.51
CA VAL A 95 19.20 -15.62 -14.37
C VAL A 95 20.60 -16.19 -14.51
N LYS A 96 20.74 -17.49 -14.81
CA LYS A 96 22.04 -18.14 -15.03
C LYS A 96 22.75 -17.63 -16.28
N ALA A 97 22.04 -17.53 -17.41
CA ALA A 97 22.60 -17.12 -18.69
C ALA A 97 23.12 -15.67 -18.68
N HIS A 98 22.44 -14.78 -17.97
CA HIS A 98 22.79 -13.36 -17.87
C HIS A 98 23.49 -12.98 -16.56
N ASN A 99 23.84 -13.96 -15.72
CA ASN A 99 24.49 -13.76 -14.43
C ASN A 99 23.79 -12.70 -13.55
N LEU A 100 22.47 -12.79 -13.46
CA LEU A 100 21.63 -11.86 -12.68
C LEU A 100 21.63 -12.27 -11.21
N THR A 101 21.49 -11.29 -10.30
CA THR A 101 21.25 -11.55 -8.86
C THR A 101 19.78 -11.30 -8.55
N PRO A 102 18.96 -12.35 -8.31
CA PRO A 102 17.54 -12.18 -8.02
C PRO A 102 17.33 -11.56 -6.62
N LEU A 103 16.38 -10.63 -6.50
CA LEU A 103 15.99 -10.03 -5.21
C LEU A 103 15.00 -10.90 -4.44
N ALA A 104 14.09 -11.57 -5.16
CA ALA A 104 13.06 -12.44 -4.61
C ALA A 104 12.62 -13.47 -5.66
N ARG A 105 11.82 -14.45 -5.23
CA ARG A 105 11.19 -15.45 -6.10
C ARG A 105 9.67 -15.35 -5.99
N LEU A 106 8.98 -15.31 -7.13
CA LEU A 106 7.51 -15.44 -7.16
C LEU A 106 7.14 -16.89 -6.88
N VAL A 107 6.63 -17.18 -5.68
CA VAL A 107 6.28 -18.54 -5.25
C VAL A 107 4.93 -18.98 -5.83
N ALA A 108 3.93 -18.10 -5.74
CA ALA A 108 2.58 -18.33 -6.24
C ALA A 108 1.89 -16.99 -6.49
N TYR A 109 0.85 -17.00 -7.31
CA TYR A 109 -0.08 -15.89 -7.47
C TYR A 109 -1.51 -16.40 -7.48
N SER A 110 -2.47 -15.54 -7.14
CA SER A 110 -3.87 -15.91 -7.12
C SER A 110 -4.76 -14.72 -7.46
N THR A 111 -5.83 -14.99 -8.20
CA THR A 111 -6.88 -14.02 -8.52
C THR A 111 -8.24 -14.64 -8.21
N VAL A 112 -9.14 -13.85 -7.62
CA VAL A 112 -10.48 -14.28 -7.22
C VAL A 112 -11.48 -13.18 -7.51
N GLY A 113 -12.74 -13.56 -7.72
CA GLY A 113 -13.87 -12.62 -7.82
C GLY A 113 -14.64 -12.55 -6.51
N VAL A 114 -15.12 -11.35 -6.16
CA VAL A 114 -16.07 -11.11 -5.07
C VAL A 114 -17.22 -10.24 -5.59
N PRO A 115 -18.38 -10.20 -4.92
CA PRO A 115 -19.46 -9.28 -5.28
C PRO A 115 -18.97 -7.82 -5.33
N PRO A 116 -19.34 -7.03 -6.36
CA PRO A 116 -18.87 -5.66 -6.51
C PRO A 116 -19.17 -4.75 -5.30
N GLU A 117 -20.27 -4.99 -4.60
CA GLU A 117 -20.72 -4.22 -3.43
C GLU A 117 -19.75 -4.33 -2.25
N ILE A 118 -18.93 -5.39 -2.22
CA ILE A 118 -17.93 -5.65 -1.19
C ILE A 118 -16.53 -5.84 -1.78
N MET A 119 -16.26 -5.22 -2.93
CA MET A 119 -14.99 -5.39 -3.67
C MET A 119 -13.72 -5.23 -2.81
N GLY A 120 -13.76 -4.36 -1.80
CA GLY A 120 -12.64 -4.16 -0.86
C GLY A 120 -12.28 -5.39 -0.02
N PHE A 121 -13.15 -6.41 0.07
CA PHE A 121 -12.88 -7.66 0.78
C PHE A 121 -12.11 -8.69 -0.06
N GLY A 122 -11.90 -8.43 -1.36
CA GLY A 122 -11.18 -9.32 -2.29
C GLY A 122 -9.84 -9.88 -1.79
N PRO A 123 -9.00 -9.11 -1.04
CA PRO A 123 -7.75 -9.64 -0.50
C PRO A 123 -7.89 -10.87 0.38
N VAL A 124 -8.96 -11.01 1.18
CA VAL A 124 -9.12 -12.14 2.11
C VAL A 124 -9.17 -13.49 1.37
N PRO A 125 -10.11 -13.75 0.45
CA PRO A 125 -10.13 -14.99 -0.30
C PRO A 125 -8.92 -15.15 -1.24
N ALA A 126 -8.33 -14.05 -1.73
CA ALA A 126 -7.13 -14.12 -2.55
C ALA A 126 -5.92 -14.63 -1.76
N ILE A 127 -5.71 -14.12 -0.55
CA ILE A 127 -4.66 -14.55 0.38
C ILE A 127 -4.88 -15.99 0.81
N GLU A 128 -6.11 -16.36 1.18
CA GLU A 128 -6.43 -17.75 1.53
C GLU A 128 -6.16 -18.72 0.37
N ASN A 129 -6.45 -18.32 -0.86
CA ASN A 129 -6.21 -19.16 -2.03
C ASN A 129 -4.72 -19.25 -2.38
N VAL A 130 -3.98 -18.13 -2.36
CA VAL A 130 -2.53 -18.17 -2.70
C VAL A 130 -1.73 -18.97 -1.67
N LEU A 131 -2.11 -18.92 -0.39
CA LEU A 131 -1.49 -19.73 0.66
C LEU A 131 -1.70 -21.23 0.39
N LYS A 132 -2.92 -21.63 0.01
CA LYS A 132 -3.21 -23.03 -0.38
C LYS A 132 -2.39 -23.47 -1.59
N VAL A 133 -2.30 -22.62 -2.62
CA VAL A 133 -1.51 -22.90 -3.83
C VAL A 133 -0.01 -23.01 -3.51
N ALA A 134 0.49 -22.17 -2.61
CA ALA A 134 1.88 -22.18 -2.18
C ALA A 134 2.20 -23.30 -1.17
N GLY A 135 1.19 -23.99 -0.62
CA GLY A 135 1.36 -24.94 0.47
C GLY A 135 1.83 -24.28 1.78
N LEU A 136 1.49 -23.01 1.99
CA LEU A 136 1.88 -22.20 3.15
C LEU A 136 0.68 -21.94 4.06
N SER A 137 0.97 -21.63 5.32
CA SER A 137 0.03 -21.13 6.31
C SER A 137 0.23 -19.62 6.54
N LYS A 138 -0.72 -18.99 7.25
CA LYS A 138 -0.57 -17.57 7.64
C LYS A 138 0.66 -17.33 8.54
N GLY A 139 1.05 -18.34 9.34
CA GLY A 139 2.19 -18.24 10.24
C GLY A 139 3.55 -18.30 9.53
N ASP A 140 3.58 -18.71 8.27
CA ASP A 140 4.79 -18.76 7.45
C ASP A 140 5.08 -17.44 6.73
N ILE A 141 4.21 -16.42 6.89
CA ILE A 141 4.35 -15.12 6.25
C ILE A 141 4.85 -14.08 7.24
N ASP A 142 6.05 -13.57 7.01
CA ASP A 142 6.67 -12.55 7.86
C ASP A 142 6.04 -11.16 7.68
N LEU A 143 5.63 -10.85 6.44
CA LEU A 143 5.13 -9.52 6.06
C LEU A 143 3.96 -9.62 5.09
N TYR A 144 2.92 -8.83 5.36
CA TYR A 144 1.79 -8.62 4.47
C TYR A 144 1.75 -7.17 3.98
N GLU A 145 1.87 -6.98 2.68
CA GLU A 145 1.57 -5.71 2.01
C GLU A 145 0.14 -5.74 1.47
N ILE A 146 -0.81 -5.19 2.26
CA ILE A 146 -2.22 -5.07 1.87
C ILE A 146 -2.50 -3.61 1.53
N ASN A 147 -2.77 -3.34 0.24
CA ASN A 147 -3.03 -1.99 -0.24
C ASN A 147 -4.14 -1.27 0.55
N GLU A 148 -3.91 -0.03 0.95
CA GLU A 148 -4.76 0.75 1.85
C GLU A 148 -5.73 1.69 1.09
N ALA A 149 -6.48 1.18 0.11
CA ALA A 149 -7.44 1.99 -0.64
C ALA A 149 -8.43 2.75 0.28
N PHE A 150 -8.90 2.09 1.34
CA PHE A 150 -9.69 2.68 2.41
C PHE A 150 -9.33 1.99 3.72
N GLY A 151 -9.10 2.74 4.81
CA GLY A 151 -8.76 2.13 6.10
C GLY A 151 -9.84 1.15 6.59
N VAL A 152 -11.11 1.40 6.25
CA VAL A 152 -12.21 0.48 6.59
C VAL A 152 -12.14 -0.87 5.87
N GLN A 153 -11.66 -0.91 4.61
CA GLN A 153 -11.51 -2.20 3.91
C GLN A 153 -10.29 -2.93 4.44
N THR A 154 -9.19 -2.22 4.70
CA THR A 154 -7.96 -2.88 5.16
C THR A 154 -8.19 -3.51 6.52
N LEU A 155 -8.87 -2.80 7.42
CA LEU A 155 -9.34 -3.35 8.70
C LEU A 155 -10.27 -4.56 8.56
N ALA A 156 -10.97 -4.71 7.45
CA ALA A 156 -11.78 -5.89 7.17
C ALA A 156 -10.95 -7.09 6.69
N CYS A 157 -9.75 -6.83 6.16
CA CYS A 157 -8.85 -7.84 5.60
C CYS A 157 -7.84 -8.41 6.60
N ILE A 158 -7.58 -7.69 7.70
CA ILE A 158 -6.67 -8.09 8.79
C ILE A 158 -7.44 -8.72 9.96
#